data_AF-A0A8J7MJG9-F1
#
_entry.id   AF-A0A8J7MJG9-F1
#
_cell.length_a   1.000
_cell.length_b   1.000
_cell.length_c   1.000
_cell.angle_alpha   90.00
_cell.angle_beta   90.00
_cell.angle_gamma   90.00
#
_symmetry.space_group_name_H-M   'P 1'
#
loop_
_entity.id
_entity.type
_entity.pdbx_description
1 polymer ?
#
loop_
_entity_poly.entity_id
_entity_poly.type
_entity_poly.pdbx_seq_one_letter_code
_entity_poly.pdbx_strand_id
1 'polypeptide(L)'
;KTELFFYGEKEQKYDNRDENRRVFVLFYLEDDDRDTLIKNGCAEVFIEKGTYKPTKTKKSTFKLDYFDNTKSMTSNNLSVMDSEGRKLYFNSVVRFTAMFEGAELAAKKVVKIKMPLVDVNNTKAGYTFYEGVDKGGEIVWKNTGKPCAITAGADCKTYDFDWMNSGYCACAIQRECEEDCNPDPFTGVDRPDLNAANVRYSAEKTVAEFEEGTYASLDGVTVIDDNNKEEDLDLCEQFEYGIATNDWYPNRYKMTDLKNIMVKSEAAPAAKTTRLYLTKESLKDLKEPIILVGDRHAKGYAKYADNVVKPKTCIGSVNCEYLVFDVPSTGVYKVGDWDAAAAKPKMEDKWVLKVRLLKESVVFIGNKKTGEVYKAKNAVRKNKTRPKEYVIYDCENVGDLVVYVQNSTKAKFKLYQEALVSELKYKKAANMYVMRRLKFTKVQDFSEAVLTKCK
;
A
#
# COMPACT_ATOMS: atom_id res chain seq x y z
N LYS A 1 13.30 68.47 24.78
CA LYS A 1 12.04 68.13 25.49
C LYS A 1 10.92 68.28 24.49
N THR A 2 10.34 67.17 24.04
CA THR A 2 9.13 67.13 23.21
C THR A 2 8.36 65.89 23.66
N GLU A 3 7.11 66.08 24.05
CA GLU A 3 6.26 65.12 24.76
C GLU A 3 5.66 64.07 23.80
N LEU A 4 5.63 62.81 24.24
CA LEU A 4 4.95 61.69 23.60
C LEU A 4 3.48 61.68 24.05
N PHE A 5 2.53 61.80 23.11
CA PHE A 5 1.11 61.56 23.36
C PHE A 5 0.77 60.11 23.02
N PHE A 6 0.32 59.34 24.03
CA PHE A 6 -0.33 58.05 23.83
C PHE A 6 -1.85 58.25 23.95
N TYR A 7 -2.60 57.87 22.92
CA TYR A 7 -4.04 57.61 23.04
C TYR A 7 -4.24 56.11 23.20
N GLY A 8 -4.38 55.66 24.45
CA GLY A 8 -5.00 54.39 24.79
C GLY A 8 -6.35 54.67 25.45
N GLU A 9 -7.41 54.00 25.00
CA GLU A 9 -8.73 54.12 25.62
C GLU A 9 -8.68 53.70 27.10
N LYS A 10 -9.34 54.49 27.95
CA LYS A 10 -9.29 54.43 29.42
C LYS A 10 -10.29 53.44 30.04
N GLU A 11 -11.10 52.74 29.23
CA GLU A 11 -12.08 51.78 29.72
C GLU A 11 -12.00 50.45 28.97
N GLN A 12 -11.56 49.40 29.68
CA GLN A 12 -11.75 48.02 29.22
C GLN A 12 -13.21 47.64 29.38
N LYS A 13 -13.99 47.69 28.29
CA LYS A 13 -15.26 46.98 28.20
C LYS A 13 -15.02 45.57 27.65
N TYR A 14 -14.73 44.66 28.58
CA TYR A 14 -15.03 43.24 28.37
C TYR A 14 -16.53 43.08 28.53
N ASP A 15 -17.26 42.96 27.43
CA ASP A 15 -18.36 41.99 27.31
C ASP A 15 -18.97 42.04 25.90
N ASN A 16 -19.12 40.84 25.33
CA ASN A 16 -19.78 40.49 24.07
C ASN A 16 -19.10 40.97 22.78
N ARG A 17 -18.18 40.15 22.25
CA ARG A 17 -17.78 40.20 20.83
C ARG A 17 -18.03 38.86 20.16
N ASP A 18 -18.74 38.93 19.03
CA ASP A 18 -18.62 37.98 17.93
C ASP A 18 -17.14 37.80 17.54
N GLU A 19 -16.82 36.63 17.01
CA GLU A 19 -15.50 36.17 16.56
C GLU A 19 -14.58 37.30 16.09
N ASN A 20 -13.39 37.37 16.68
CA ASN A 20 -12.30 38.24 16.24
C ASN A 20 -12.06 38.07 14.74
N ARG A 21 -12.61 38.97 13.92
CA ARG A 21 -12.09 39.25 12.58
C ARG A 21 -10.62 39.62 12.77
N ARG A 22 -9.71 38.72 12.37
CA ARG A 22 -8.29 39.04 12.25
C ARG A 22 -8.18 40.26 11.33
N VAL A 23 -7.98 41.41 11.93
CA VAL A 23 -7.68 42.65 11.22
C VAL A 23 -6.29 42.47 10.62
N PHE A 24 -6.21 42.40 9.29
CA PHE A 24 -4.95 42.63 8.59
C PHE A 24 -4.53 44.06 8.93
N VAL A 25 -3.56 44.22 9.83
CA VAL A 25 -2.99 45.53 10.13
C VAL A 25 -2.17 45.94 8.91
N LEU A 26 -2.76 46.78 8.04
CA LEU A 26 -2.00 47.58 7.08
C LEU A 26 -1.12 48.53 7.89
N PHE A 27 0.18 48.24 7.98
CA PHE A 27 1.14 49.26 8.37
C PHE A 27 1.23 50.28 7.24
N TYR A 28 0.63 51.45 7.44
CA TYR A 28 1.01 52.63 6.68
C TYR A 28 2.45 52.97 7.11
N LEU A 29 3.43 52.56 6.31
CA LEU A 29 4.82 52.96 6.49
C LEU A 29 4.90 54.46 6.25
N GLU A 30 5.03 55.24 7.33
CA GLU A 30 5.05 56.70 7.24
C GLU A 30 6.34 57.27 6.64
N ASP A 31 7.42 56.49 6.49
CA ASP A 31 8.59 56.86 5.70
C ASP A 31 9.43 55.60 5.38
N ASP A 32 9.92 55.48 4.14
CA ASP A 32 10.78 54.38 3.63
C ASP A 32 12.24 54.48 4.13
N ASP A 33 12.44 55.16 5.27
CA ASP A 33 13.73 55.50 5.88
C ASP A 33 14.13 54.53 7.01
N ARG A 34 13.38 53.45 7.18
CA ARG A 34 13.60 52.42 8.20
C ARG A 34 13.56 51.03 7.59
N ASP A 35 14.39 50.15 8.13
CA ASP A 35 14.35 48.73 7.79
C ASP A 35 12.98 48.16 8.18
N THR A 36 12.38 47.39 7.29
CA THR A 36 11.03 46.84 7.44
C THR A 36 11.10 45.32 7.53
N LEU A 37 10.47 44.75 8.54
CA LEU A 37 10.33 43.30 8.71
C LEU A 37 8.86 42.93 8.67
N ILE A 38 8.50 42.10 7.70
CA ILE A 38 7.15 41.55 7.53
C ILE A 38 7.17 40.10 7.97
N LYS A 39 6.20 39.68 8.78
CA LYS A 39 6.06 38.30 9.23
C LYS A 39 4.67 37.78 8.95
N ASN A 40 4.59 36.52 8.54
CA ASN A 40 3.35 35.76 8.43
C ASN A 40 3.63 34.33 8.92
N GLY A 41 3.30 34.07 10.19
CA GLY A 41 3.78 32.87 10.88
C GLY A 41 5.31 32.84 10.94
N CYS A 42 5.91 31.75 10.49
CA CYS A 42 7.37 31.59 10.40
C CYS A 42 7.98 32.07 9.08
N ALA A 43 7.16 32.56 8.14
CA ALA A 43 7.65 33.26 6.96
C ALA A 43 8.03 34.70 7.34
N GLU A 44 9.23 35.13 6.94
CA GLU A 44 9.72 36.49 7.19
C GLU A 44 10.26 37.11 5.92
N VAL A 45 10.05 38.42 5.76
CA VAL A 45 10.69 39.22 4.72
C VAL A 45 11.30 40.46 5.36
N PHE A 46 12.61 40.60 5.23
CA PHE A 46 13.36 41.77 5.67
C PHE A 46 13.75 42.64 4.48
N ILE A 47 13.28 43.88 4.50
CA ILE A 47 13.49 44.90 3.48
C ILE A 47 14.37 45.99 4.10
N GLU A 48 15.60 46.11 3.64
CA GLU A 48 16.50 47.20 4.07
C GLU A 48 15.98 48.54 3.55
N LYS A 49 16.18 49.62 4.31
CA LYS A 49 15.84 50.97 3.85
C LYS A 49 16.44 51.29 2.48
N GLY A 50 15.67 52.00 1.65
CA GLY A 50 16.07 52.36 0.29
C GLY A 50 16.13 51.21 -0.71
N THR A 51 15.53 50.05 -0.41
CA THR A 51 15.40 48.93 -1.35
C THR A 51 14.50 49.28 -2.54
N TYR A 52 13.46 50.09 -2.35
CA TYR A 52 12.52 50.47 -3.42
C TYR A 52 12.56 51.98 -3.74
N LYS A 53 12.06 52.36 -4.93
CA LYS A 53 11.84 53.77 -5.30
C LYS A 53 10.40 54.00 -5.79
N PRO A 54 9.80 55.18 -5.51
CA PRO A 54 10.39 56.32 -4.78
C PRO A 54 10.51 56.05 -3.26
N THR A 55 11.45 56.71 -2.58
CA THR A 55 11.73 56.55 -1.12
C THR A 55 10.67 57.20 -0.22
N LYS A 56 9.59 57.75 -0.79
CA LYS A 56 8.47 58.35 -0.06
C LYS A 56 7.17 57.82 -0.66
N THR A 57 6.55 56.85 0.00
CA THR A 57 5.42 56.13 -0.56
C THR A 57 4.39 55.77 0.50
N LYS A 58 3.59 56.76 0.91
CA LYS A 58 2.32 56.53 1.64
C LYS A 58 1.33 55.59 0.92
N LYS A 59 1.68 55.12 -0.30
CA LYS A 59 0.89 54.24 -1.17
C LYS A 59 1.63 52.94 -1.56
N SER A 60 2.79 52.65 -0.99
CA SER A 60 3.44 51.35 -1.19
C SER A 60 2.76 50.28 -0.33
N THR A 61 2.54 49.10 -0.90
CA THR A 61 1.96 47.94 -0.22
C THR A 61 2.91 46.76 -0.33
N PHE A 62 3.29 46.18 0.80
CA PHE A 62 4.09 44.96 0.86
C PHE A 62 3.27 43.83 1.46
N LYS A 63 3.28 42.66 0.82
CA LYS A 63 2.52 41.48 1.26
C LYS A 63 3.38 40.23 1.23
N LEU A 64 3.24 39.39 2.24
CA LEU A 64 3.86 38.07 2.33
C LEU A 64 2.78 37.02 2.57
N ASP A 65 2.61 36.13 1.60
CA ASP A 65 1.73 34.96 1.70
C ASP A 65 2.59 33.69 1.80
N TYR A 66 2.10 32.71 2.56
CA TYR A 66 2.73 31.40 2.76
C TYR A 66 1.72 30.30 2.46
N PHE A 67 2.16 29.24 1.80
CA PHE A 67 1.35 28.11 1.34
C PHE A 67 1.94 26.81 1.88
N ASP A 68 1.15 26.08 2.65
CA ASP A 68 1.58 24.90 3.43
C ASP A 68 0.80 23.62 3.10
N ASN A 69 -0.12 23.67 2.13
CA ASN A 69 -0.91 22.52 1.73
C ASN A 69 -1.42 22.65 0.28
N THR A 70 -1.80 21.51 -0.31
CA THR A 70 -2.30 21.41 -1.69
C THR A 70 -3.46 22.34 -1.98
N LYS A 71 -4.43 22.45 -1.05
CA LYS A 71 -5.63 23.28 -1.24
C LYS A 71 -5.26 24.75 -1.42
N SER A 72 -4.28 25.23 -0.63
CA SER A 72 -3.79 26.60 -0.72
C SER A 72 -3.08 26.88 -2.06
N MET A 73 -2.27 25.93 -2.56
CA MET A 73 -1.64 26.03 -3.87
C MET A 73 -2.66 26.08 -5.01
N THR A 74 -3.60 25.13 -5.02
CA THR A 74 -4.64 25.06 -6.07
C THR A 74 -5.52 26.31 -6.08
N SER A 75 -5.90 26.83 -4.90
CA SER A 75 -6.73 28.04 -4.80
C SER A 75 -6.03 29.31 -5.29
N ASN A 76 -4.71 29.27 -5.50
CA ASN A 76 -3.88 30.36 -6.00
C ASN A 76 -3.26 30.05 -7.38
N ASN A 77 -3.81 29.06 -8.11
CA ASN A 77 -3.32 28.62 -9.43
C ASN A 77 -1.83 28.28 -9.45
N LEU A 78 -1.31 27.69 -8.38
CA LEU A 78 0.07 27.22 -8.31
C LEU A 78 0.15 25.79 -8.83
N SER A 79 0.94 25.58 -9.88
CA SER A 79 1.18 24.27 -10.46
C SER A 79 2.07 23.42 -9.55
N VAL A 80 2.00 22.11 -9.69
CA VAL A 80 3.03 21.19 -9.15
C VAL A 80 4.14 20.93 -10.16
N MET A 81 4.04 21.50 -11.36
CA MET A 81 4.98 21.31 -12.45
C MET A 81 5.98 22.46 -12.54
N ASP A 82 7.20 22.13 -12.91
CA ASP A 82 8.18 23.10 -13.33
C ASP A 82 7.92 23.58 -14.77
N SER A 83 8.72 24.55 -15.22
CA SER A 83 8.60 25.14 -16.56
C SER A 83 8.86 24.16 -17.71
N GLU A 84 9.48 23.01 -17.42
CA GLU A 84 9.77 21.93 -18.36
C GLU A 84 8.71 20.81 -18.32
N GLY A 85 7.72 20.89 -17.43
CA GLY A 85 6.65 19.90 -17.27
C GLY A 85 6.96 18.77 -16.28
N ARG A 86 8.05 18.88 -15.50
CA ARG A 86 8.43 17.88 -14.48
C ARG A 86 7.71 18.17 -13.18
N LYS A 87 7.21 17.13 -12.49
CA LYS A 87 6.53 17.28 -11.20
C LYS A 87 7.51 17.54 -10.06
N LEU A 88 7.09 18.34 -9.09
CA LEU A 88 7.89 18.74 -7.93
C LEU A 88 7.26 18.28 -6.60
N TYR A 89 8.13 18.13 -5.60
CA TYR A 89 7.79 18.18 -4.18
C TYR A 89 8.24 19.52 -3.60
N PHE A 90 7.41 20.15 -2.80
CA PHE A 90 7.68 21.41 -2.13
C PHE A 90 7.85 21.17 -0.64
N ASN A 91 8.83 21.84 -0.05
CA ASN A 91 8.94 21.93 1.41
C ASN A 91 8.77 23.36 1.91
N SER A 92 8.55 24.30 0.99
CA SER A 92 8.19 25.67 1.30
C SER A 92 7.73 26.38 0.03
N VAL A 93 6.64 27.14 0.11
CA VAL A 93 6.17 28.03 -0.95
C VAL A 93 5.70 29.36 -0.36
N VAL A 94 6.23 30.47 -0.84
CA VAL A 94 5.83 31.82 -0.42
C VAL A 94 5.60 32.73 -1.62
N ARG A 95 4.80 33.77 -1.41
CA ARG A 95 4.65 34.89 -2.35
C ARG A 95 4.98 36.17 -1.63
N PHE A 96 5.95 36.91 -2.16
CA PHE A 96 6.22 38.27 -1.74
C PHE A 96 5.76 39.24 -2.82
N THR A 97 5.08 40.32 -2.43
CA THR A 97 4.59 41.32 -3.38
C THR A 97 4.87 42.72 -2.86
N ALA A 98 5.59 43.52 -3.65
CA ALA A 98 5.83 44.94 -3.42
C ALA A 98 5.14 45.76 -4.52
N MET A 99 4.19 46.61 -4.16
CA MET A 99 3.37 47.38 -5.10
C MET A 99 3.38 48.87 -4.76
N PHE A 100 3.29 49.74 -5.76
CA PHE A 100 3.03 51.17 -5.63
C PHE A 100 1.97 51.60 -6.64
N GLU A 101 0.87 52.20 -6.15
CA GLU A 101 -0.24 52.66 -7.00
C GLU A 101 -0.78 51.60 -7.98
N GLY A 102 -0.73 50.32 -7.58
CA GLY A 102 -1.21 49.20 -8.40
C GLY A 102 -0.18 48.65 -9.40
N ALA A 103 1.04 49.19 -9.44
CA ALA A 103 2.15 48.66 -10.24
C ALA A 103 3.20 47.97 -9.35
N GLU A 104 3.86 46.94 -9.88
CA GLU A 104 4.92 46.22 -9.18
C GLU A 104 6.19 47.09 -9.03
N LEU A 105 6.78 47.05 -7.84
CA LEU A 105 8.00 47.80 -7.52
C LEU A 105 9.25 46.97 -7.83
N ALA A 106 10.17 47.54 -8.59
CA ALA A 106 11.49 46.96 -8.82
C ALA A 106 12.43 47.25 -7.63
N ALA A 107 13.05 46.20 -7.08
CA ALA A 107 14.02 46.34 -6.00
C ALA A 107 15.39 46.80 -6.51
N LYS A 108 16.09 47.61 -5.72
CA LYS A 108 17.47 48.07 -5.93
C LYS A 108 18.48 47.34 -5.06
N LYS A 109 18.00 46.73 -3.98
CA LYS A 109 18.76 45.90 -3.04
C LYS A 109 18.08 44.55 -2.94
N VAL A 110 18.82 43.56 -2.44
CA VAL A 110 18.27 42.25 -2.11
C VAL A 110 17.32 42.35 -0.93
N VAL A 111 16.19 41.69 -1.04
CA VAL A 111 15.24 41.45 0.05
C VAL A 111 15.57 40.09 0.64
N LYS A 112 15.70 40.00 1.97
CA LYS A 112 15.99 38.74 2.64
C LYS A 112 14.69 38.04 3.00
N ILE A 113 14.47 36.85 2.46
CA ILE A 113 13.28 36.05 2.73
C ILE A 113 13.66 34.83 3.55
N LYS A 114 12.90 34.59 4.60
CA LYS A 114 12.88 33.31 5.32
C LYS A 114 11.60 32.59 4.96
N MET A 115 11.76 31.42 4.35
CA MET A 115 10.64 30.58 3.97
C MET A 115 10.54 29.42 4.96
N PRO A 116 9.38 29.20 5.60
CA PRO A 116 9.26 28.20 6.65
C PRO A 116 9.17 26.80 6.06
N LEU A 117 9.79 25.86 6.77
CA LEU A 117 9.76 24.45 6.42
C LEU A 117 8.38 23.87 6.72
N VAL A 118 7.71 23.33 5.71
CA VAL A 118 6.35 22.77 5.84
C VAL A 118 6.39 21.45 6.61
N ASP A 119 7.29 20.54 6.24
CA ASP A 119 7.48 19.26 6.92
C ASP A 119 8.90 19.15 7.49
N VAL A 120 8.98 19.29 8.81
CA VAL A 120 10.22 19.26 9.59
C VAL A 120 10.82 17.86 9.68
N ASN A 121 10.00 16.83 9.50
CA ASN A 121 10.40 15.42 9.59
C ASN A 121 10.72 14.82 8.21
N ASN A 122 10.32 15.48 7.13
CA ASN A 122 10.55 15.04 5.74
C ASN A 122 11.52 15.98 4.98
N THR A 123 12.66 16.29 5.59
CA THR A 123 13.71 17.09 4.95
C THR A 123 14.62 16.25 4.07
N LYS A 124 14.16 15.95 2.86
CA LYS A 124 15.01 15.32 1.83
C LYS A 124 16.21 16.22 1.50
N ALA A 125 17.35 15.62 1.21
CA ALA A 125 18.47 16.35 0.63
C ALA A 125 18.14 16.76 -0.82
N GLY A 126 18.74 17.85 -1.30
CA GLY A 126 18.65 18.23 -2.72
C GLY A 126 17.51 19.18 -3.09
N TYR A 127 16.81 19.78 -2.12
CA TYR A 127 15.93 20.91 -2.41
C TYR A 127 16.73 22.06 -3.03
N THR A 128 16.19 22.61 -4.12
CA THR A 128 16.72 23.80 -4.80
C THR A 128 15.68 24.91 -4.79
N PHE A 129 16.15 26.13 -4.96
CA PHE A 129 15.32 27.33 -5.02
C PHE A 129 14.68 27.46 -6.40
N TYR A 130 13.36 27.63 -6.41
CA TYR A 130 12.55 27.85 -7.60
C TYR A 130 11.87 29.21 -7.54
N GLU A 131 11.75 29.84 -8.72
CA GLU A 131 10.96 31.06 -8.93
C GLU A 131 9.70 30.73 -9.71
N GLY A 132 8.56 31.29 -9.32
CA GLY A 132 7.30 31.13 -10.04
C GLY A 132 7.25 32.01 -11.28
N VAL A 133 6.79 31.42 -12.39
CA VAL A 133 6.61 32.05 -13.68
C VAL A 133 5.16 31.89 -14.10
N ASP A 134 4.50 32.99 -14.44
CA ASP A 134 3.14 32.96 -14.98
C ASP A 134 3.14 32.41 -16.41
N LYS A 135 2.37 31.33 -16.62
CA LYS A 135 2.16 30.70 -17.91
C LYS A 135 0.66 30.61 -18.21
N GLY A 136 0.04 31.75 -18.49
CA GLY A 136 -1.36 31.82 -18.89
C GLY A 136 -2.33 31.76 -17.71
N GLY A 137 -1.95 32.35 -16.57
CA GLY A 137 -2.75 32.41 -15.35
C GLY A 137 -2.46 31.28 -14.35
N GLU A 138 -1.63 30.31 -14.72
CA GLU A 138 -1.07 29.29 -13.84
C GLU A 138 0.41 29.57 -13.57
N ILE A 139 0.83 29.48 -12.32
CA ILE A 139 2.22 29.67 -11.91
C ILE A 139 2.95 28.33 -12.00
N VAL A 140 3.95 28.26 -12.87
CA VAL A 140 4.89 27.12 -12.99
C VAL A 140 6.25 27.49 -12.43
N TRP A 141 7.07 26.51 -12.08
CA TRP A 141 8.31 26.76 -11.34
C TRP A 141 9.56 26.71 -12.23
N LYS A 142 10.42 27.71 -12.15
CA LYS A 142 11.73 27.74 -12.82
C LYS A 142 12.84 27.47 -11.82
N ASN A 143 13.61 26.39 -12.02
CA ASN A 143 14.74 26.08 -11.15
C ASN A 143 15.85 27.13 -11.33
N THR A 144 16.37 27.67 -10.22
CA THR A 144 17.47 28.64 -10.23
C THR A 144 18.86 28.01 -10.05
N GLY A 145 18.91 26.72 -9.71
CA GLY A 145 20.14 25.97 -9.41
C GLY A 145 20.72 26.25 -8.01
N LYS A 146 20.17 27.21 -7.26
CA LYS A 146 20.65 27.52 -5.91
C LYS A 146 20.13 26.47 -4.91
N PRO A 147 20.97 25.91 -4.02
CA PRO A 147 20.51 24.95 -3.03
C PRO A 147 19.69 25.63 -1.92
N CYS A 148 18.71 24.90 -1.38
CA CYS A 148 17.99 25.29 -0.17
C CYS A 148 18.69 24.73 1.06
N ALA A 149 19.37 25.62 1.80
CA ALA A 149 20.01 25.27 3.06
C ALA A 149 19.09 25.58 4.23
N ILE A 150 18.84 24.59 5.08
CA ILE A 150 18.00 24.76 6.27
C ILE A 150 18.78 25.57 7.31
N THR A 151 18.19 26.68 7.75
CA THR A 151 18.63 27.45 8.90
C THR A 151 17.78 27.07 10.12
N ALA A 152 18.42 26.83 11.26
CA ALA A 152 17.73 26.60 12.53
C ALA A 152 17.39 27.95 13.19
N GLY A 153 16.10 28.26 13.31
CA GLY A 153 15.59 29.31 14.19
C GLY A 153 15.19 28.76 15.57
N ALA A 154 14.92 29.65 16.53
CA ALA A 154 14.49 29.27 17.88
C ALA A 154 13.13 28.54 17.90
N ASP A 155 12.22 28.91 16.98
CA ASP A 155 10.83 28.43 16.98
C ASP A 155 10.43 27.65 15.72
N CYS A 156 11.16 27.83 14.61
CA CYS A 156 10.89 27.20 13.31
C CYS A 156 12.19 26.96 12.53
N LYS A 157 12.23 25.89 11.73
CA LYS A 157 13.26 25.71 10.70
C LYS A 157 12.84 26.49 9.45
N THR A 158 13.76 27.23 8.85
CA THR A 158 13.51 28.06 7.67
C THR A 158 14.56 27.82 6.59
N TYR A 159 14.27 28.24 5.38
CA TYR A 159 15.26 28.47 4.34
C TYR A 159 15.43 29.96 4.11
N ASP A 160 16.67 30.43 4.09
CA ASP A 160 16.97 31.85 3.97
C ASP A 160 17.53 32.18 2.58
N PHE A 161 16.97 33.19 1.93
CA PHE A 161 17.36 33.59 0.58
C PHE A 161 17.42 35.09 0.40
N ASP A 162 18.42 35.54 -0.35
CA ASP A 162 18.46 36.87 -0.92
C ASP A 162 17.69 36.88 -2.25
N TRP A 163 16.60 37.63 -2.31
CA TRP A 163 15.72 37.71 -3.47
C TRP A 163 15.47 39.16 -3.89
N MET A 164 15.50 39.44 -5.19
CA MET A 164 15.36 40.81 -5.71
C MET A 164 14.00 41.09 -6.37
N ASN A 165 13.17 40.06 -6.54
CA ASN A 165 11.94 40.15 -7.31
C ASN A 165 10.72 40.09 -6.37
N SER A 166 9.61 40.73 -6.76
CA SER A 166 8.31 40.28 -6.25
C SER A 166 7.89 39.05 -7.04
N GLY A 167 7.10 38.17 -6.44
CA GLY A 167 6.60 36.97 -7.10
C GLY A 167 6.43 35.81 -6.15
N TYR A 168 6.43 34.60 -6.72
CA TYR A 168 6.42 33.35 -5.97
C TYR A 168 7.83 32.77 -5.91
N CYS A 169 8.22 32.24 -4.75
CA CYS A 169 9.41 31.44 -4.62
C CYS A 169 9.15 30.22 -3.75
N ALA A 170 9.95 29.18 -3.99
CA ALA A 170 9.78 27.90 -3.34
C ALA A 170 11.09 27.18 -3.13
N CYS A 171 11.13 26.35 -2.10
CA CYS A 171 12.10 25.26 -2.01
C CYS A 171 11.42 23.98 -2.45
N ALA A 172 11.89 23.45 -3.57
CA ALA A 172 11.31 22.26 -4.18
C ALA A 172 12.41 21.30 -4.68
N ILE A 173 12.04 20.06 -4.86
CA ILE A 173 12.87 19.03 -5.50
C ILE A 173 12.02 18.34 -6.57
N GLN A 174 12.65 17.89 -7.65
CA GLN A 174 11.97 17.09 -8.65
C GLN A 174 11.52 15.75 -8.06
N ARG A 175 10.32 15.28 -8.43
CA ARG A 175 9.89 13.91 -8.13
C ARG A 175 10.79 12.91 -8.83
N GLU A 176 11.03 11.77 -8.18
CA GLU A 176 12.02 10.79 -8.63
C GLU A 176 11.58 10.02 -9.88
N CYS A 177 10.28 9.79 -10.07
CA CYS A 177 9.73 9.03 -11.19
C CYS A 177 8.31 9.49 -11.57
N GLU A 178 7.76 8.97 -12.67
CA GLU A 178 6.40 9.29 -13.12
C GLU A 178 5.31 8.67 -12.23
N GLU A 179 5.57 7.49 -11.68
CA GLU A 179 4.68 6.76 -10.77
C GLU A 179 4.59 7.39 -9.38
N ASP A 180 5.43 8.38 -9.11
CA ASP A 180 5.29 9.26 -7.97
C ASP A 180 4.15 10.26 -8.19
N CYS A 181 2.92 9.74 -8.06
CA CYS A 181 1.68 10.45 -8.34
C CYS A 181 0.98 11.00 -7.09
N ASN A 182 1.69 11.18 -5.96
CA ASN A 182 1.07 11.72 -4.75
C ASN A 182 0.33 13.04 -5.05
N PRO A 183 -0.98 13.14 -4.79
CA PRO A 183 -1.74 14.36 -5.01
C PRO A 183 -1.29 15.52 -4.12
N ASP A 184 -0.72 15.21 -2.96
CA ASP A 184 -0.13 16.22 -2.08
C ASP A 184 1.34 16.44 -2.46
N PRO A 185 1.72 17.65 -2.88
CA PRO A 185 3.09 17.93 -3.26
C PRO A 185 3.95 18.34 -2.05
N PHE A 186 3.41 18.35 -0.83
CA PHE A 186 4.15 18.62 0.41
C PHE A 186 4.46 17.36 1.22
N THR A 187 3.74 16.26 0.98
CA THR A 187 3.87 15.02 1.73
C THR A 187 4.21 13.84 0.82
N GLY A 188 4.47 12.67 1.38
CA GLY A 188 4.72 11.44 0.64
C GLY A 188 5.39 10.39 1.51
N VAL A 189 5.18 9.12 1.19
CA VAL A 189 5.85 8.00 1.83
C VAL A 189 7.20 7.79 1.16
N ASP A 190 8.24 7.84 1.98
CA ASP A 190 9.61 7.53 1.56
C ASP A 190 9.86 6.03 1.50
N ARG A 191 10.99 5.66 0.90
CA ARG A 191 11.46 4.28 0.94
C ARG A 191 11.58 3.85 2.42
N PRO A 192 11.16 2.63 2.78
CA PRO A 192 11.23 2.18 4.16
C PRO A 192 12.68 2.15 4.64
N ASP A 193 12.94 2.67 5.83
CA ASP A 193 14.23 2.49 6.51
C ASP A 193 14.30 1.05 7.05
N LEU A 194 15.13 0.22 6.42
CA LEU A 194 15.28 -1.19 6.77
C LEU A 194 15.85 -1.40 8.18
N ASN A 195 16.42 -0.36 8.80
CA ASN A 195 16.93 -0.39 10.17
C ASN A 195 15.93 0.17 11.20
N ALA A 196 14.79 0.69 10.76
CA ALA A 196 13.78 1.22 11.66
C ALA A 196 13.22 0.10 12.55
N ALA A 197 13.03 0.41 13.84
CA ALA A 197 12.60 -0.58 14.84
C ALA A 197 11.23 -1.21 14.49
N ASN A 198 10.39 -0.49 13.75
CA ASN A 198 9.06 -0.90 13.31
C ASN A 198 9.04 -1.68 11.98
N VAL A 199 10.20 -1.98 11.40
CA VAL A 199 10.34 -2.70 10.13
C VAL A 199 10.87 -4.12 10.36
N ARG A 200 10.34 -5.08 9.61
CA ARG A 200 10.88 -6.43 9.47
C ARG A 200 11.05 -6.74 8.00
N TYR A 201 12.01 -7.57 7.65
CA TYR A 201 12.23 -7.97 6.27
C TYR A 201 12.54 -9.46 6.19
N SER A 202 12.17 -10.06 5.06
CA SER A 202 12.50 -11.44 4.74
C SER A 202 13.89 -11.55 4.08
N ALA A 203 14.39 -12.78 3.94
CA ALA A 203 15.60 -13.06 3.18
C ALA A 203 15.51 -12.63 1.70
N GLU A 204 14.31 -12.70 1.10
CA GLU A 204 14.02 -12.31 -0.28
C GLU A 204 13.60 -10.84 -0.43
N LYS A 205 13.91 -10.00 0.58
CA LYS A 205 13.73 -8.55 0.57
C LYS A 205 12.28 -8.06 0.48
N THR A 206 11.31 -8.86 0.90
CA THR A 206 9.98 -8.33 1.23
C THR A 206 10.10 -7.54 2.53
N VAL A 207 9.67 -6.29 2.52
CA VAL A 207 9.69 -5.42 3.70
C VAL A 207 8.29 -5.31 4.28
N ALA A 208 8.15 -5.51 5.58
CA ALA A 208 6.92 -5.30 6.33
C ALA A 208 7.13 -4.19 7.36
N GLU A 209 6.34 -3.14 7.28
CA GLU A 209 6.32 -2.04 8.24
C GLU A 209 5.05 -2.11 9.07
N PHE A 210 5.23 -2.02 10.39
CA PHE A 210 4.17 -2.11 11.37
C PHE A 210 3.92 -0.75 11.99
N GLU A 211 2.66 -0.33 12.02
CA GLU A 211 2.28 0.90 12.72
C GLU A 211 2.50 0.74 14.24
N GLU A 212 2.79 1.83 14.94
CA GLU A 212 2.89 1.83 16.40
C GLU A 212 1.62 1.22 17.04
N GLY A 213 1.80 0.37 18.04
CA GLY A 213 0.69 -0.31 18.71
C GLY A 213 0.06 -1.46 17.91
N THR A 214 0.60 -1.83 16.74
CA THR A 214 0.20 -3.07 16.06
C THR A 214 0.49 -4.29 16.92
N TYR A 215 1.65 -4.30 17.57
CA TYR A 215 2.03 -5.29 18.58
C TYR A 215 2.56 -4.57 19.83
N ALA A 216 2.45 -5.22 21.00
CA ALA A 216 3.04 -4.71 22.23
C ALA A 216 4.58 -4.67 22.16
N SER A 217 5.17 -5.66 21.48
CA SER A 217 6.57 -5.67 21.03
C SER A 217 6.62 -6.35 19.67
N LEU A 218 7.58 -5.95 18.84
CA LEU A 218 7.89 -6.61 17.57
C LEU A 218 8.93 -7.73 17.74
N ASP A 219 9.35 -8.03 18.97
CA ASP A 219 10.16 -9.21 19.27
C ASP A 219 9.39 -10.48 18.90
N GLY A 220 10.03 -11.40 18.16
CA GLY A 220 9.37 -12.62 17.67
C GLY A 220 8.45 -12.43 16.46
N VAL A 221 8.29 -11.20 15.94
CA VAL A 221 7.62 -10.97 14.65
C VAL A 221 8.60 -11.24 13.51
N THR A 222 8.27 -12.19 12.65
CA THR A 222 9.10 -12.62 11.52
C THR A 222 8.34 -12.52 10.20
N VAL A 223 9.04 -12.09 9.15
CA VAL A 223 8.55 -12.05 7.77
C VAL A 223 9.31 -13.10 6.98
N ILE A 224 8.58 -13.98 6.29
CA ILE A 224 9.15 -15.10 5.54
C ILE A 224 8.60 -15.03 4.12
N ASP A 225 9.49 -15.06 3.15
CA ASP A 225 9.11 -15.40 1.78
C ASP A 225 9.28 -16.90 1.59
N ASP A 226 8.23 -17.53 1.12
CA ASP A 226 8.22 -18.94 0.79
C ASP A 226 7.96 -19.10 -0.71
N ASN A 227 9.01 -19.57 -1.39
CA ASN A 227 8.98 -19.82 -2.83
C ASN A 227 8.35 -21.18 -3.15
N ASN A 228 8.12 -22.04 -2.16
CA ASN A 228 7.49 -23.36 -2.37
C ASN A 228 5.95 -23.26 -2.38
N LYS A 229 5.41 -22.44 -3.28
CA LYS A 229 3.98 -22.21 -3.46
C LYS A 229 3.15 -23.47 -3.75
N GLU A 230 3.80 -24.56 -4.15
CA GLU A 230 3.15 -25.84 -4.43
C GLU A 230 2.69 -26.55 -3.14
N GLU A 231 3.27 -26.23 -1.97
CA GLU A 231 2.86 -26.82 -0.69
C GLU A 231 1.41 -26.50 -0.31
N ASP A 232 0.86 -25.34 -0.70
CA ASP A 232 -0.56 -25.04 -0.47
C ASP A 232 -1.52 -25.95 -1.28
N LEU A 233 -0.98 -26.70 -2.25
CA LEU A 233 -1.68 -27.70 -3.04
C LEU A 233 -1.19 -29.11 -2.72
N ASP A 234 -0.53 -29.30 -1.57
CA ASP A 234 -0.12 -30.61 -1.11
C ASP A 234 -1.35 -31.51 -1.01
N LEU A 235 -1.27 -32.60 -1.76
CA LEU A 235 -2.38 -33.52 -1.93
C LEU A 235 -2.65 -34.31 -0.63
N CYS A 236 -1.59 -34.63 0.11
CA CYS A 236 -1.67 -35.32 1.39
C CYS A 236 -2.30 -34.42 2.44
N GLU A 237 -1.87 -33.17 2.53
CA GLU A 237 -2.40 -32.22 3.50
C GLU A 237 -3.91 -32.00 3.29
N GLN A 238 -4.35 -31.84 2.04
CA GLN A 238 -5.77 -31.76 1.72
C GLN A 238 -6.55 -33.02 2.12
N PHE A 239 -5.96 -34.21 1.97
CA PHE A 239 -6.57 -35.47 2.40
C PHE A 239 -6.60 -35.62 3.93
N GLU A 240 -5.56 -35.19 4.65
CA GLU A 240 -5.50 -35.18 6.12
C GLU A 240 -6.60 -34.29 6.69
N TYR A 241 -6.79 -33.09 6.15
CA TYR A 241 -7.90 -32.23 6.58
C TYR A 241 -9.26 -32.67 6.04
N GLY A 242 -9.27 -33.58 5.05
CA GLY A 242 -10.47 -34.12 4.42
C GLY A 242 -11.28 -33.06 3.68
N ILE A 243 -10.60 -32.25 2.87
CA ILE A 243 -11.16 -31.10 2.15
C ILE A 243 -10.84 -31.16 0.66
N ALA A 244 -11.69 -30.55 -0.16
CA ALA A 244 -11.42 -30.38 -1.59
C ALA A 244 -10.69 -29.05 -1.83
N THR A 245 -9.96 -28.94 -2.94
CA THR A 245 -9.30 -27.69 -3.35
C THR A 245 -10.30 -26.55 -3.47
N ASN A 246 -11.55 -26.81 -3.86
CA ASN A 246 -12.56 -25.74 -3.92
C ASN A 246 -13.02 -25.24 -2.55
N ASP A 247 -12.82 -26.00 -1.49
CA ASP A 247 -13.12 -25.58 -0.12
C ASP A 247 -11.94 -24.80 0.50
N TRP A 248 -10.72 -25.14 0.08
CA TRP A 248 -9.45 -24.53 0.48
C TRP A 248 -9.14 -23.25 -0.31
N TYR A 249 -9.20 -23.36 -1.64
CA TYR A 249 -8.82 -22.36 -2.63
C TYR A 249 -9.86 -22.28 -3.79
N PRO A 250 -11.11 -21.86 -3.50
CA PRO A 250 -12.24 -21.86 -4.46
C PRO A 250 -11.97 -21.25 -5.83
N ASN A 251 -11.15 -20.20 -5.89
CA ASN A 251 -10.88 -19.42 -7.10
C ASN A 251 -9.42 -19.52 -7.57
N ARG A 252 -8.74 -20.64 -7.25
CA ARG A 252 -7.36 -20.90 -7.70
C ARG A 252 -7.12 -20.64 -9.18
N TYR A 253 -8.06 -21.02 -10.04
CA TYR A 253 -7.95 -20.86 -11.49
C TYR A 253 -7.89 -19.39 -11.96
N LYS A 254 -8.20 -18.43 -11.08
CA LYS A 254 -8.07 -16.99 -11.33
C LYS A 254 -6.69 -16.47 -10.94
N MET A 255 -5.93 -17.24 -10.17
CA MET A 255 -4.67 -16.81 -9.61
C MET A 255 -3.50 -17.50 -10.29
N THR A 256 -2.52 -16.71 -10.71
CA THR A 256 -1.19 -17.19 -11.10
C THR A 256 -0.22 -16.84 -9.98
N ASP A 257 -0.02 -17.77 -9.06
CA ASP A 257 0.83 -17.59 -7.88
C ASP A 257 2.31 -17.49 -8.26
N LEU A 258 3.02 -16.52 -7.66
CA LEU A 258 4.47 -16.37 -7.73
C LEU A 258 5.15 -16.98 -6.51
N LYS A 259 4.75 -16.54 -5.31
CA LYS A 259 5.30 -16.93 -4.00
C LYS A 259 4.30 -16.64 -2.88
N ASN A 260 4.59 -17.14 -1.69
CA ASN A 260 3.87 -16.82 -0.47
C ASN A 260 4.71 -15.87 0.42
N ILE A 261 4.04 -14.97 1.13
CA ILE A 261 4.61 -14.17 2.21
C ILE A 261 3.89 -14.56 3.50
N MET A 262 4.64 -14.91 4.53
CA MET A 262 4.11 -15.18 5.87
C MET A 262 4.60 -14.14 6.85
N VAL A 263 3.67 -13.55 7.59
CA VAL A 263 3.97 -12.75 8.78
C VAL A 263 3.58 -13.57 9.99
N LYS A 264 4.57 -14.07 10.72
CA LYS A 264 4.39 -14.89 11.93
C LYS A 264 4.73 -14.09 13.17
N SER A 265 3.97 -14.29 14.23
CA SER A 265 4.19 -13.69 15.55
C SER A 265 3.66 -14.62 16.63
N GLU A 266 4.34 -14.66 17.78
CA GLU A 266 3.83 -15.31 18.99
C GLU A 266 2.75 -14.46 19.69
N ALA A 267 2.79 -13.15 19.48
CA ALA A 267 1.83 -12.20 20.02
C ALA A 267 0.66 -11.98 19.05
N ALA A 268 -0.55 -11.85 19.60
CA ALA A 268 -1.71 -11.46 18.81
C ALA A 268 -1.58 -9.98 18.41
N PRO A 269 -1.78 -9.62 17.13
CA PRO A 269 -1.77 -8.23 16.70
C PRO A 269 -3.04 -7.51 17.20
N ALA A 270 -2.94 -6.19 17.37
CA ALA A 270 -4.11 -5.33 17.36
C ALA A 270 -4.80 -5.36 15.99
N ALA A 271 -6.05 -4.93 15.91
CA ALA A 271 -6.79 -4.82 14.65
C ALA A 271 -6.29 -3.64 13.80
N LYS A 272 -5.06 -3.74 13.31
CA LYS A 272 -4.37 -2.79 12.43
C LYS A 272 -3.91 -3.48 11.15
N THR A 273 -3.48 -2.68 10.18
CA THR A 273 -2.87 -3.15 8.94
C THR A 273 -1.35 -3.07 9.02
N THR A 274 -0.68 -3.98 8.36
CA THR A 274 0.76 -3.93 8.09
C THR A 274 0.96 -3.54 6.64
N ARG A 275 1.97 -2.70 6.40
CA ARG A 275 2.34 -2.30 5.06
C ARG A 275 3.44 -3.21 4.54
N LEU A 276 3.18 -3.88 3.42
CA LEU A 276 4.16 -4.67 2.70
C LEU A 276 4.70 -3.86 1.53
N TYR A 277 6.03 -3.82 1.41
CA TYR A 277 6.74 -3.27 0.26
C TYR A 277 7.42 -4.42 -0.48
N LEU A 278 7.04 -4.61 -1.74
CA LEU A 278 7.63 -5.60 -2.63
C LEU A 278 8.34 -4.86 -3.76
N THR A 279 9.59 -5.21 -4.03
CA THR A 279 10.36 -4.54 -5.10
C THR A 279 9.71 -4.84 -6.46
N LYS A 280 9.57 -3.81 -7.31
CA LYS A 280 9.05 -3.98 -8.68
C LYS A 280 9.86 -5.01 -9.47
N GLU A 281 11.18 -5.05 -9.28
CA GLU A 281 12.05 -6.01 -9.93
C GLU A 281 11.69 -7.46 -9.59
N SER A 282 11.32 -7.75 -8.33
CA SER A 282 10.89 -9.10 -7.92
C SER A 282 9.53 -9.52 -8.50
N LEU A 283 8.78 -8.57 -9.06
CA LEU A 283 7.43 -8.77 -9.59
C LEU A 283 7.33 -8.47 -11.10
N LYS A 284 8.47 -8.28 -11.78
CA LYS A 284 8.50 -7.85 -13.19
C LYS A 284 7.79 -8.79 -14.17
N ASP A 285 7.67 -10.07 -13.82
CA ASP A 285 7.04 -11.09 -14.65
C ASP A 285 5.51 -11.14 -14.44
N LEU A 286 4.99 -10.41 -13.46
CA LEU A 286 3.57 -10.28 -13.15
C LEU A 286 2.99 -9.05 -13.86
N LYS A 287 1.78 -9.19 -14.42
CA LYS A 287 1.11 -8.11 -15.15
C LYS A 287 0.35 -7.15 -14.24
N GLU A 288 -0.41 -7.71 -13.31
CA GLU A 288 -1.21 -6.97 -12.34
C GLU A 288 -1.01 -7.60 -10.95
N PRO A 289 0.14 -7.32 -10.30
CA PRO A 289 0.50 -7.96 -9.05
C PRO A 289 -0.51 -7.63 -7.96
N ILE A 290 -1.03 -8.67 -7.30
CA ILE A 290 -1.91 -8.56 -6.14
C ILE A 290 -1.40 -9.41 -4.98
N ILE A 291 -1.99 -9.16 -3.81
CA ILE A 291 -1.89 -10.06 -2.66
C ILE A 291 -3.25 -10.70 -2.42
N LEU A 292 -3.30 -12.04 -2.36
CA LEU A 292 -4.45 -12.77 -1.88
C LEU A 292 -4.25 -13.17 -0.42
N VAL A 293 -5.15 -12.71 0.45
CA VAL A 293 -5.06 -12.94 1.90
C VAL A 293 -5.67 -14.30 2.27
N GLY A 294 -4.92 -15.12 2.98
CA GLY A 294 -5.38 -16.38 3.55
C GLY A 294 -6.04 -16.19 4.92
N ASP A 295 -7.27 -16.66 5.06
CA ASP A 295 -8.02 -16.67 6.33
C ASP A 295 -7.68 -17.93 7.13
N ARG A 296 -7.32 -17.78 8.41
CA ARG A 296 -7.01 -18.93 9.26
C ARG A 296 -8.27 -19.76 9.52
N HIS A 297 -8.26 -21.01 9.08
CA HIS A 297 -9.35 -21.95 9.30
C HIS A 297 -9.22 -22.63 10.68
N ALA A 298 -10.35 -23.05 11.27
CA ALA A 298 -10.39 -23.70 12.59
C ALA A 298 -9.59 -25.01 12.67
N LYS A 299 -9.30 -25.63 11.51
CA LYS A 299 -8.47 -26.84 11.41
C LYS A 299 -6.96 -26.56 11.33
N GLY A 300 -6.54 -25.30 11.29
CA GLY A 300 -5.12 -24.90 11.32
C GLY A 300 -4.54 -24.42 9.99
N TYR A 301 -5.18 -24.70 8.85
CA TYR A 301 -4.72 -24.27 7.52
C TYR A 301 -5.20 -22.86 7.14
N ALA A 302 -4.57 -22.26 6.12
CA ALA A 302 -5.01 -21.00 5.51
C ALA A 302 -5.98 -21.26 4.36
N LYS A 303 -7.17 -20.66 4.43
CA LYS A 303 -8.18 -20.71 3.37
C LYS A 303 -8.08 -19.47 2.49
N TYR A 304 -7.92 -19.67 1.19
CA TYR A 304 -7.75 -18.59 0.21
C TYR A 304 -9.05 -18.35 -0.56
N ALA A 305 -9.82 -17.36 -0.11
CA ALA A 305 -11.07 -16.95 -0.76
C ALA A 305 -10.81 -15.87 -1.82
N ASP A 306 -11.62 -14.80 -1.83
CA ASP A 306 -11.53 -13.67 -2.77
C ASP A 306 -11.02 -12.38 -2.09
N ASN A 307 -10.26 -12.52 -1.00
CA ASN A 307 -9.71 -11.39 -0.25
C ASN A 307 -8.46 -10.85 -0.96
N VAL A 308 -8.69 -10.24 -2.13
CA VAL A 308 -7.65 -9.67 -2.99
C VAL A 308 -7.34 -8.23 -2.56
N VAL A 309 -6.08 -7.97 -2.26
CA VAL A 309 -5.52 -6.67 -1.96
C VAL A 309 -4.73 -6.19 -3.18
N LYS A 310 -5.18 -5.07 -3.74
CA LYS A 310 -4.49 -4.37 -4.82
C LYS A 310 -3.41 -3.45 -4.26
N PRO A 311 -2.35 -3.17 -5.04
CA PRO A 311 -1.32 -2.24 -4.60
C PRO A 311 -1.91 -0.84 -4.42
N LYS A 312 -1.47 -0.16 -3.36
CA LYS A 312 -1.74 1.25 -3.12
C LYS A 312 -1.06 2.07 -4.22
N THR A 313 -1.89 2.77 -4.98
CA THR A 313 -1.43 3.72 -5.98
C THR A 313 -1.09 5.06 -5.33
N CYS A 314 -0.06 5.74 -5.85
CA CYS A 314 0.21 7.14 -5.56
C CYS A 314 0.46 7.51 -4.09
N ILE A 315 1.30 6.77 -3.37
CA ILE A 315 1.68 7.09 -1.99
C ILE A 315 2.98 7.88 -1.86
N GLY A 316 3.72 8.08 -2.96
CA GLY A 316 4.90 8.95 -3.02
C GLY A 316 6.06 8.32 -3.76
N SER A 317 7.28 8.77 -3.48
CA SER A 317 8.51 8.29 -4.12
C SER A 317 8.78 6.80 -3.86
N VAL A 318 8.21 6.21 -2.81
CA VAL A 318 8.32 4.76 -2.59
C VAL A 318 7.76 3.93 -3.75
N ASN A 319 6.75 4.45 -4.48
CA ASN A 319 6.20 3.77 -5.65
C ASN A 319 7.17 3.69 -6.84
N CYS A 320 8.28 4.44 -6.83
CA CYS A 320 9.28 4.34 -7.88
C CYS A 320 9.98 2.97 -7.87
N GLU A 321 10.18 2.39 -6.69
CA GLU A 321 10.91 1.13 -6.52
C GLU A 321 10.02 -0.02 -6.04
N TYR A 322 8.97 0.29 -5.28
CA TYR A 322 8.14 -0.70 -4.62
C TYR A 322 6.69 -0.67 -5.11
N LEU A 323 6.06 -1.85 -5.14
CA LEU A 323 4.62 -1.99 -5.01
C LEU A 323 4.28 -2.14 -3.53
N VAL A 324 3.29 -1.38 -3.09
CA VAL A 324 2.95 -1.25 -1.67
C VAL A 324 1.56 -1.77 -1.41
N PHE A 325 1.40 -2.60 -0.38
CA PHE A 325 0.13 -3.25 -0.05
C PHE A 325 -0.17 -3.05 1.43
N ASP A 326 -1.40 -2.68 1.76
CA ASP A 326 -1.86 -2.67 3.15
C ASP A 326 -2.65 -3.97 3.39
N VAL A 327 -2.11 -4.85 4.23
CA VAL A 327 -2.66 -6.19 4.52
C VAL A 327 -2.92 -6.35 6.03
N PRO A 328 -3.65 -7.38 6.48
CA PRO A 328 -3.72 -7.69 7.91
C PRO A 328 -2.34 -7.85 8.55
N SER A 329 -2.21 -7.61 9.86
CA SER A 329 -0.90 -7.58 10.51
C SER A 329 -0.24 -8.94 10.76
N THR A 330 -1.00 -10.02 10.67
CA THR A 330 -0.51 -11.41 10.73
C THR A 330 -1.28 -12.23 9.71
N GLY A 331 -0.60 -13.13 9.01
CA GLY A 331 -1.26 -13.97 8.02
C GLY A 331 -0.31 -14.65 7.05
N VAL A 332 -0.91 -15.38 6.12
CA VAL A 332 -0.28 -15.98 4.95
C VAL A 332 -0.87 -15.32 3.72
N TYR A 333 -0.01 -14.81 2.85
CA TYR A 333 -0.36 -13.97 1.71
C TYR A 333 0.19 -14.61 0.44
N LYS A 334 -0.65 -14.82 -0.58
CA LYS A 334 -0.17 -15.26 -1.90
C LYS A 334 0.07 -14.04 -2.77
N VAL A 335 1.25 -13.96 -3.38
CA VAL A 335 1.61 -12.91 -4.34
C VAL A 335 1.48 -13.48 -5.73
N GLY A 336 0.86 -12.76 -6.65
CA GLY A 336 0.71 -13.21 -8.04
C GLY A 336 -0.24 -12.33 -8.86
N ASP A 337 -0.62 -12.82 -10.03
CA ASP A 337 -1.59 -12.16 -10.92
C ASP A 337 -3.00 -12.71 -10.70
N TRP A 338 -3.99 -11.81 -10.68
CA TRP A 338 -5.40 -12.18 -10.55
C TRP A 338 -6.21 -11.82 -11.79
N ASP A 339 -6.69 -12.84 -12.51
CA ASP A 339 -7.63 -12.70 -13.60
C ASP A 339 -9.06 -12.93 -13.11
N ALA A 340 -9.76 -11.83 -12.82
CA ALA A 340 -11.15 -11.87 -12.40
C ALA A 340 -12.09 -12.45 -13.48
N ALA A 341 -11.70 -12.38 -14.76
CA ALA A 341 -12.46 -12.87 -15.90
C ALA A 341 -12.14 -14.34 -16.25
N ALA A 342 -11.10 -14.93 -15.66
CA ALA A 342 -10.75 -16.33 -15.89
C ALA A 342 -11.96 -17.22 -15.57
N ALA A 343 -12.27 -18.12 -16.51
CA ALA A 343 -13.31 -19.11 -16.33
C ALA A 343 -12.72 -20.36 -15.69
N LYS A 344 -13.47 -20.96 -14.76
CA LYS A 344 -13.09 -22.25 -14.20
C LYS A 344 -12.98 -23.28 -15.34
N PRO A 345 -11.86 -24.02 -15.45
CA PRO A 345 -11.74 -25.08 -16.43
C PRO A 345 -12.91 -26.04 -16.34
N LYS A 346 -13.51 -26.37 -17.49
CA LYS A 346 -14.56 -27.38 -17.56
C LYS A 346 -13.90 -28.74 -17.44
N MET A 347 -14.28 -29.48 -16.40
CA MET A 347 -13.93 -30.89 -16.24
C MET A 347 -15.07 -31.74 -16.80
N GLU A 348 -14.73 -32.73 -17.61
CA GLU A 348 -15.69 -33.65 -18.22
C GLU A 348 -15.69 -35.00 -17.49
N ASP A 349 -16.88 -35.58 -17.33
CA ASP A 349 -17.06 -36.91 -16.77
C ASP A 349 -16.45 -37.98 -17.69
N LYS A 350 -15.19 -38.36 -17.48
CA LYS A 350 -14.49 -39.28 -18.39
C LYS A 350 -14.53 -40.74 -17.95
N TRP A 351 -14.43 -41.03 -16.65
CA TRP A 351 -14.45 -42.42 -16.15
C TRP A 351 -15.38 -42.58 -14.95
N VAL A 352 -15.69 -43.83 -14.61
CA VAL A 352 -16.47 -44.17 -13.42
C VAL A 352 -15.65 -45.02 -12.44
N LEU A 353 -15.60 -44.61 -11.18
CA LEU A 353 -15.06 -45.39 -10.07
C LEU A 353 -16.18 -46.16 -9.37
N LYS A 354 -16.12 -47.49 -9.40
CA LYS A 354 -17.00 -48.35 -8.60
C LYS A 354 -16.30 -48.81 -7.34
N VAL A 355 -16.82 -48.41 -6.18
CA VAL A 355 -16.24 -48.73 -4.88
C VAL A 355 -17.31 -49.10 -3.86
N ARG A 356 -17.10 -50.18 -3.09
CA ARG A 356 -18.01 -50.57 -2.00
C ARG A 356 -17.59 -49.89 -0.70
N LEU A 357 -18.41 -48.95 -0.24
CA LEU A 357 -18.13 -48.14 0.94
C LEU A 357 -18.98 -48.51 2.15
N LEU A 358 -18.48 -48.10 3.33
CA LEU A 358 -19.26 -48.03 4.55
C LEU A 358 -20.29 -46.88 4.45
N LYS A 359 -21.31 -46.91 5.30
CA LYS A 359 -22.29 -45.81 5.38
C LYS A 359 -21.56 -44.50 5.75
N GLU A 360 -21.95 -43.39 5.13
CA GLU A 360 -21.39 -42.03 5.39
C GLU A 360 -19.89 -41.87 5.03
N SER A 361 -19.32 -42.79 4.24
CA SER A 361 -18.00 -42.57 3.66
C SER A 361 -18.02 -41.44 2.62
N VAL A 362 -16.93 -40.68 2.57
CA VAL A 362 -16.67 -39.68 1.53
C VAL A 362 -15.50 -40.15 0.67
N VAL A 363 -15.61 -39.95 -0.64
CA VAL A 363 -14.56 -40.27 -1.62
C VAL A 363 -14.02 -38.96 -2.16
N PHE A 364 -12.70 -38.80 -2.11
CA PHE A 364 -11.96 -37.77 -2.80
C PHE A 364 -11.13 -38.40 -3.92
N ILE A 365 -10.93 -37.61 -4.97
CA ILE A 365 -9.97 -37.90 -6.01
C ILE A 365 -8.99 -36.74 -6.04
N GLY A 366 -7.72 -37.06 -5.91
CA GLY A 366 -6.59 -36.15 -6.02
C GLY A 366 -5.86 -36.35 -7.34
N ASN A 367 -5.33 -35.29 -7.92
CA ASN A 367 -4.43 -35.35 -9.06
C ASN A 367 -3.05 -34.84 -8.66
N LYS A 368 -2.06 -35.74 -8.59
CA LYS A 368 -0.69 -35.41 -8.20
C LYS A 368 -0.03 -34.37 -9.11
N LYS A 369 -0.39 -34.34 -10.40
CA LYS A 369 0.19 -33.40 -11.36
C LYS A 369 -0.28 -31.97 -11.11
N THR A 370 -1.52 -31.78 -10.67
CA THR A 370 -2.11 -30.44 -10.50
C THR A 370 -2.26 -30.02 -9.04
N GLY A 371 -2.10 -30.95 -8.10
CA GLY A 371 -2.40 -30.77 -6.67
C GLY A 371 -3.90 -30.68 -6.37
N GLU A 372 -4.77 -30.86 -7.37
CA GLU A 372 -6.21 -30.65 -7.19
C GLU A 372 -6.91 -31.86 -6.59
N VAL A 373 -7.74 -31.59 -5.59
CA VAL A 373 -8.63 -32.52 -4.89
C VAL A 373 -10.06 -32.13 -5.13
N TYR A 374 -10.88 -33.10 -5.52
CA TYR A 374 -12.33 -32.94 -5.52
C TYR A 374 -13.03 -34.07 -4.79
N LYS A 375 -14.16 -33.72 -4.17
CA LYS A 375 -15.09 -34.69 -3.61
C LYS A 375 -15.86 -35.36 -4.75
N ALA A 376 -15.66 -36.66 -4.92
CA ALA A 376 -16.26 -37.42 -6.00
C ALA A 376 -17.80 -37.49 -5.84
N LYS A 377 -18.52 -37.20 -6.93
CA LYS A 377 -19.98 -37.25 -6.97
C LYS A 377 -20.45 -38.58 -7.52
N ASN A 378 -21.63 -39.04 -7.11
CA ASN A 378 -22.23 -40.24 -7.68
C ASN A 378 -22.50 -40.04 -9.18
N ALA A 379 -22.16 -41.03 -10.00
CA ALA A 379 -22.44 -41.03 -11.43
C ALA A 379 -23.95 -41.03 -11.70
N VAL A 380 -24.36 -40.32 -12.75
CA VAL A 380 -25.75 -40.29 -13.21
C VAL A 380 -25.82 -41.03 -14.55
N ARG A 381 -26.76 -41.97 -14.68
CA ARG A 381 -27.01 -42.69 -15.94
C ARG A 381 -28.50 -42.75 -16.18
N LYS A 382 -28.95 -42.27 -17.35
CA LYS A 382 -30.39 -42.18 -17.69
C LYS A 382 -31.20 -41.47 -16.60
N ASN A 383 -30.73 -40.30 -16.16
CA ASN A 383 -31.34 -39.47 -15.09
C ASN A 383 -31.50 -40.18 -13.73
N LYS A 384 -30.75 -41.25 -13.46
CA LYS A 384 -30.74 -41.93 -12.17
C LYS A 384 -29.33 -41.92 -11.57
N THR A 385 -29.24 -41.47 -10.32
CA THR A 385 -28.02 -41.54 -9.51
C THR A 385 -27.66 -42.99 -9.23
N ARG A 386 -26.40 -43.36 -9.48
CA ARG A 386 -25.85 -44.69 -9.22
C ARG A 386 -25.07 -44.66 -7.90
N PRO A 387 -25.65 -45.12 -6.78
CA PRO A 387 -24.92 -45.16 -5.53
C PRO A 387 -23.71 -46.09 -5.67
N LYS A 388 -22.58 -45.71 -5.07
CA LYS A 388 -21.31 -46.47 -5.09
C LYS A 388 -20.56 -46.47 -6.43
N GLU A 389 -21.05 -45.69 -7.39
CA GLU A 389 -20.38 -45.41 -8.66
C GLU A 389 -20.13 -43.92 -8.70
N TYR A 390 -18.87 -43.50 -8.76
CA TYR A 390 -18.44 -42.10 -8.67
C TYR A 390 -17.83 -41.64 -9.97
N VAL A 391 -18.01 -40.37 -10.31
CA VAL A 391 -17.38 -39.76 -11.48
C VAL A 391 -15.90 -39.52 -11.20
N ILE A 392 -15.06 -39.89 -12.16
CA ILE A 392 -13.69 -39.41 -12.27
C ILE A 392 -13.62 -38.50 -13.49
N TYR A 393 -13.17 -37.27 -13.27
CA TYR A 393 -12.99 -36.27 -14.32
C TYR A 393 -11.82 -36.61 -15.24
N ASP A 394 -11.86 -36.05 -16.44
CA ASP A 394 -10.79 -36.17 -17.40
C ASP A 394 -9.46 -35.65 -16.87
N CYS A 395 -8.38 -36.32 -17.30
CA CYS A 395 -7.02 -35.95 -16.99
C CYS A 395 -6.10 -36.43 -18.11
N GLU A 396 -4.88 -35.91 -18.14
CA GLU A 396 -3.84 -36.28 -19.09
C GLU A 396 -3.31 -37.71 -18.83
N ASN A 397 -3.01 -38.02 -17.56
CA ASN A 397 -2.50 -39.32 -17.14
C ASN A 397 -3.28 -39.82 -15.92
N VAL A 398 -3.90 -41.00 -16.05
CA VAL A 398 -4.66 -41.63 -14.95
C VAL A 398 -3.75 -42.13 -13.83
N GLY A 399 -2.48 -42.36 -14.12
CA GLY A 399 -1.47 -42.75 -13.13
C GLY A 399 -1.25 -41.70 -12.04
N ASP A 400 -1.57 -40.43 -12.32
CA ASP A 400 -1.41 -39.32 -11.38
C ASP A 400 -2.61 -39.19 -10.43
N LEU A 401 -3.67 -39.98 -10.65
CA LEU A 401 -4.88 -39.91 -9.85
C LEU A 401 -4.81 -40.82 -8.62
N VAL A 402 -5.08 -40.24 -7.45
CA VAL A 402 -5.16 -40.91 -6.16
C VAL A 402 -6.61 -40.90 -5.67
N VAL A 403 -7.13 -42.07 -5.33
CA VAL A 403 -8.42 -42.21 -4.65
C VAL A 403 -8.16 -42.19 -3.15
N TYR A 404 -8.84 -41.31 -2.42
CA TYR A 404 -8.83 -41.28 -0.96
C TYR A 404 -10.24 -41.41 -0.41
N VAL A 405 -10.45 -42.36 0.50
CA VAL A 405 -11.76 -42.65 1.09
C VAL A 405 -11.67 -42.45 2.59
N GLN A 406 -12.52 -41.57 3.13
CA GLN A 406 -12.63 -41.33 4.56
C GLN A 406 -13.97 -41.85 5.12
N ASN A 407 -13.98 -42.25 6.39
CA ASN A 407 -15.18 -42.55 7.16
C ASN A 407 -15.01 -42.11 8.62
N SER A 408 -15.94 -41.28 9.10
CA SER A 408 -15.89 -40.65 10.42
C SER A 408 -16.96 -41.12 11.40
N THR A 409 -17.77 -42.12 11.03
CA THR A 409 -18.93 -42.59 11.82
C THR A 409 -18.56 -43.23 13.16
N LYS A 410 -17.29 -43.60 13.34
CA LYS A 410 -16.80 -44.26 14.53
C LYS A 410 -16.31 -43.20 15.53
N ALA A 411 -17.01 -43.11 16.65
CA ALA A 411 -16.78 -42.06 17.66
C ALA A 411 -15.35 -41.98 18.19
N LYS A 412 -14.61 -43.10 18.21
CA LYS A 412 -13.25 -43.19 18.80
C LYS A 412 -12.12 -43.31 17.77
N PHE A 413 -12.44 -43.36 16.48
CA PHE A 413 -11.43 -43.57 15.45
C PHE A 413 -11.97 -43.18 14.09
N LYS A 414 -11.10 -42.64 13.25
CA LYS A 414 -11.37 -42.44 11.84
C LYS A 414 -10.87 -43.64 11.05
N LEU A 415 -11.51 -43.88 9.91
CA LEU A 415 -11.12 -44.92 8.98
C LEU A 415 -10.78 -44.28 7.65
N TYR A 416 -9.63 -44.62 7.08
CA TYR A 416 -9.24 -44.15 5.76
C TYR A 416 -8.73 -45.28 4.85
N GLN A 417 -8.72 -45.00 3.55
CA GLN A 417 -8.02 -45.82 2.56
C GLN A 417 -7.56 -44.96 1.40
N GLU A 418 -6.39 -45.27 0.86
CA GLU A 418 -5.85 -44.68 -0.36
C GLU A 418 -5.57 -45.76 -1.43
N ALA A 419 -5.63 -45.39 -2.71
CA ALA A 419 -5.18 -46.23 -3.83
C ALA A 419 -4.88 -45.36 -5.04
N LEU A 420 -3.89 -45.74 -5.86
CA LEU A 420 -3.74 -45.13 -7.18
C LEU A 420 -4.84 -45.65 -8.11
N VAL A 421 -5.41 -44.80 -8.97
CA VAL A 421 -6.42 -45.24 -9.93
C VAL A 421 -5.85 -46.28 -10.90
N SER A 422 -4.56 -46.16 -11.25
CA SER A 422 -3.82 -47.12 -12.07
C SER A 422 -3.69 -48.52 -11.45
N GLU A 423 -3.73 -48.63 -10.12
CA GLU A 423 -3.70 -49.92 -9.40
C GLU A 423 -5.08 -50.61 -9.40
N LEU A 424 -6.14 -49.90 -9.80
CA LEU A 424 -7.50 -50.43 -9.79
C LEU A 424 -7.80 -51.25 -11.05
N LYS A 425 -8.71 -52.22 -10.93
CA LYS A 425 -9.13 -53.04 -12.08
C LYS A 425 -9.92 -52.19 -13.07
N TYR A 426 -9.35 -51.90 -14.23
CA TYR A 426 -10.05 -51.24 -15.33
C TYR A 426 -10.94 -52.22 -16.11
N LYS A 427 -12.18 -51.80 -16.38
CA LYS A 427 -13.18 -52.50 -17.21
C LYS A 427 -13.49 -51.66 -18.44
N LYS A 428 -12.75 -51.89 -19.52
CA LYS A 428 -12.85 -51.15 -20.79
C LYS A 428 -14.29 -51.02 -21.32
N ALA A 429 -15.04 -52.12 -21.35
CA ALA A 429 -16.42 -52.14 -21.87
C ALA A 429 -17.41 -51.24 -21.11
N ALA A 430 -17.12 -50.93 -19.84
CA ALA A 430 -17.96 -50.07 -19.00
C ALA A 430 -17.31 -48.71 -18.71
N ASN A 431 -16.13 -48.46 -19.29
CA ASN A 431 -15.26 -47.31 -19.02
C ASN A 431 -15.13 -47.02 -17.50
N MET A 432 -14.77 -48.05 -16.75
CA MET A 432 -14.94 -48.08 -15.29
C MET A 432 -13.73 -48.67 -14.57
N TYR A 433 -13.25 -47.99 -13.52
CA TYR A 433 -12.29 -48.52 -12.56
C TYR A 433 -13.04 -49.15 -11.38
N VAL A 434 -12.58 -50.31 -10.92
CA VAL A 434 -13.22 -51.04 -9.82
C VAL A 434 -12.24 -51.16 -8.66
N MET A 435 -12.54 -50.44 -7.57
CA MET A 435 -11.86 -50.59 -6.29
C MET A 435 -12.52 -51.75 -5.55
N ARG A 436 -11.82 -52.89 -5.53
CA ARG A 436 -12.21 -54.06 -4.72
C ARG A 436 -12.08 -53.71 -3.24
N ARG A 437 -12.75 -54.48 -2.38
CA ARG A 437 -12.80 -54.21 -0.93
C ARG A 437 -11.38 -54.23 -0.36
N LEU A 438 -10.87 -53.08 0.04
CA LEU A 438 -9.59 -52.93 0.71
C LEU A 438 -9.80 -52.76 2.23
N LYS A 439 -8.79 -53.12 3.01
CA LYS A 439 -8.81 -53.04 4.48
C LYS A 439 -8.61 -51.58 4.87
N PHE A 440 -9.63 -50.94 5.45
CA PHE A 440 -9.49 -49.58 5.98
C PHE A 440 -8.43 -49.55 7.08
N THR A 441 -7.59 -48.52 7.06
CA THR A 441 -6.67 -48.20 8.14
C THR A 441 -7.40 -47.39 9.20
N LYS A 442 -7.11 -47.68 10.48
CA LYS A 442 -7.74 -47.04 11.64
C LYS A 442 -6.75 -46.06 12.26
N VAL A 443 -7.19 -44.82 12.48
CA VAL A 443 -6.41 -43.74 13.11
C VAL A 443 -7.29 -42.99 14.11
N GLN A 444 -6.70 -42.23 15.05
CA GLN A 444 -7.50 -41.43 15.98
C GLN A 444 -8.01 -40.17 15.29
N ASP A 445 -7.12 -39.50 14.56
CA ASP A 445 -7.40 -38.35 13.70
C ASP A 445 -6.89 -38.60 12.27
N PHE A 446 -7.43 -37.90 11.27
CA PHE A 446 -6.97 -38.02 9.89
C PHE A 446 -5.57 -37.42 9.68
N SER A 447 -5.11 -36.49 10.53
CA SER A 447 -3.72 -36.00 10.52
C SER A 447 -2.69 -37.07 10.88
N GLU A 448 -3.12 -38.21 11.45
CA GLU A 448 -2.24 -39.36 11.74
C GLU A 448 -2.15 -40.34 10.56
N ALA A 449 -2.81 -40.05 9.43
CA ALA A 449 -2.77 -40.91 8.26
C ALA A 449 -1.38 -40.84 7.59
N VAL A 450 -0.78 -42.00 7.32
CA VAL A 450 0.59 -42.07 6.73
C VAL A 450 0.63 -41.65 5.24
N LEU A 451 -0.54 -41.59 4.60
CA LEU A 451 -0.81 -41.25 3.19
C LEU A 451 0.41 -41.37 2.25
N THR A 452 0.71 -42.59 1.84
CA THR A 452 1.89 -42.93 1.03
C THR A 452 1.70 -42.73 -0.46
N LYS A 453 0.45 -42.66 -0.94
CA LYS A 453 0.16 -42.61 -2.38
C LYS A 453 -0.01 -41.20 -2.92
N CYS A 454 -0.23 -40.22 -2.04
CA CYS A 454 -0.30 -38.81 -2.42
C CYS A 454 1.07 -38.13 -2.52
N LYS A 455 2.08 -38.60 -1.76
CA LYS A 455 3.48 -38.16 -1.83
C LYS A 455 4.08 -38.51 -3.18
#